data_AF-D5HA21-F1
#
_entry.id   AF-D5HA21-F1
#
_cell.length_a   1.000
_cell.length_b   1.000
_cell.length_c   1.000
_cell.angle_alpha   90.00
_cell.angle_beta   90.00
_cell.angle_gamma   90.00
#
_symmetry.space_group_name_H-M   'P 1'
#
loop_
_entity.id
_entity.type
_entity.pdbx_description
1 polymer ?
#
loop_
_entity_poly.entity_id
_entity_poly.type
_entity_poly.pdbx_seq_one_letter_code
_entity_poly.pdbx_strand_id
1 'polypeptide(L)'
;MGDDFDRLETLREDPRDDLPMAHRMKRFVEALQLRMTRAFDDLDPGASFEVDRWSRDEGGGGITAVIEGGDVFEKGGVNTSAVHGPLPERMAREFDVEEAPFYATGLSLVMHPRSPYVPTVHANFRYFALGDDLMNPVDQWFGGGADLTPYYPRLDDTQHFHRVWKEVCDRHEGADYAAFKEKCDDYFYLDHRDEARGVGGIFYDYLREDPEGLFFFTREAGRAFLESYLPIVKRRKDTAYGQQEKAYQRIRRGRYVEFNLVYDRGTKFGLESDGRTESILMSMPPQVQWPYDYTPEPGTPEADAQWYFTARDWLSVTEAEAPDSTT
;
A
#
# COMPACT_ATOMS: atom_id res chain seq x y z
N MET A 1 21.38 15.03 8.39
CA MET A 1 21.75 15.12 6.97
C MET A 1 20.53 14.71 6.18
N GLY A 2 20.03 15.62 5.33
CA GLY A 2 18.99 15.28 4.38
C GLY A 2 19.44 14.12 3.49
N ASP A 3 18.49 13.50 2.83
CA ASP A 3 18.82 12.66 1.70
C ASP A 3 18.80 13.59 0.49
N ASP A 4 19.95 13.82 -0.10
CA ASP A 4 20.11 14.54 -1.36
C ASP A 4 20.87 13.64 -2.34
N PHE A 5 20.85 14.03 -3.61
CA PHE A 5 21.51 13.26 -4.66
C PHE A 5 23.03 13.22 -4.48
N ASP A 6 23.65 14.27 -3.93
CA ASP A 6 25.09 14.29 -3.64
C ASP A 6 25.48 13.18 -2.63
N ARG A 7 24.67 12.98 -1.59
CA ARG A 7 24.84 11.89 -0.64
C ARG A 7 24.61 10.52 -1.27
N LEU A 8 23.68 10.41 -2.22
CA LEU A 8 23.46 9.18 -2.96
C LEU A 8 24.68 8.80 -3.80
N GLU A 9 25.25 9.74 -4.55
CA GLU A 9 26.46 9.49 -5.34
C GLU A 9 27.63 9.07 -4.44
N THR A 10 27.79 9.73 -3.29
CA THR A 10 28.81 9.34 -2.31
C THR A 10 28.64 7.89 -1.84
N LEU A 11 27.40 7.44 -1.60
CA LEU A 11 27.12 6.06 -1.18
C LEU A 11 27.30 5.02 -2.29
N ARG A 12 27.16 5.42 -3.56
CA ARG A 12 27.46 4.56 -4.71
C ARG A 12 28.98 4.37 -4.88
N GLU A 13 29.75 5.42 -4.64
CA GLU A 13 31.23 5.38 -4.73
C GLU A 13 31.89 4.75 -3.50
N ASP A 14 31.36 5.01 -2.30
CA ASP A 14 31.84 4.50 -1.02
C ASP A 14 30.68 3.90 -0.20
N PRO A 15 30.30 2.64 -0.49
CA PRO A 15 29.19 1.98 0.19
C PRO A 15 29.46 1.78 1.67
N ARG A 16 28.38 1.77 2.45
CA ARG A 16 28.47 1.54 3.89
C ARG A 16 28.87 0.10 4.19
N ASP A 17 29.99 -0.09 4.86
CA ASP A 17 30.50 -1.37 5.37
C ASP A 17 30.11 -1.64 6.84
N ASP A 18 29.54 -0.63 7.51
CA ASP A 18 29.14 -0.68 8.93
C ASP A 18 27.74 -1.25 9.15
N LEU A 19 26.86 -1.21 8.14
CA LEU A 19 25.46 -1.59 8.28
C LEU A 19 24.84 -2.05 6.95
N PRO A 20 24.27 -3.27 6.89
CA PRO A 20 23.68 -3.80 5.68
C PRO A 20 22.40 -3.07 5.29
N MET A 21 22.05 -3.15 4.00
CA MET A 21 20.82 -2.56 3.46
C MET A 21 19.57 -3.04 4.22
N ALA A 22 19.51 -4.33 4.56
CA ALA A 22 18.49 -4.95 5.39
C ALA A 22 18.18 -4.16 6.69
N HIS A 23 19.22 -3.78 7.43
CA HIS A 23 19.08 -3.07 8.70
C HIS A 23 18.78 -1.58 8.49
N ARG A 24 19.29 -0.97 7.41
CA ARG A 24 18.96 0.41 7.03
C ARG A 24 17.47 0.52 6.68
N MET A 25 16.96 -0.42 5.90
CA MET A 25 15.54 -0.50 5.55
C MET A 25 14.67 -0.71 6.78
N LYS A 26 15.02 -1.65 7.67
CA LYS A 26 14.29 -1.87 8.94
C LYS A 26 14.14 -0.57 9.75
N ARG A 27 15.26 0.13 9.99
CA ARG A 27 15.25 1.41 10.73
C ARG A 27 14.37 2.46 10.05
N PHE A 28 14.41 2.51 8.72
CA PHE A 28 13.59 3.44 7.95
C PHE A 28 12.09 3.13 8.11
N VAL A 29 11.66 1.88 7.89
CA VAL A 29 10.22 1.53 7.96
C VAL A 29 9.64 1.68 9.36
N GLU A 30 10.41 1.39 10.41
CA GLU A 30 10.00 1.63 11.80
C GLU A 30 9.81 3.13 12.09
N ALA A 31 10.74 3.97 11.62
CA ALA A 31 10.59 5.43 11.74
C ALA A 31 9.42 5.96 10.90
N LEU A 32 9.18 5.36 9.73
CA LEU A 32 8.08 5.72 8.85
C LEU A 32 6.72 5.38 9.47
N GLN A 33 6.58 4.20 10.09
CA GLN A 33 5.38 3.80 10.83
C GLN A 33 5.04 4.83 11.92
N LEU A 34 6.03 5.25 12.72
CA LEU A 34 5.82 6.27 13.76
C LEU A 34 5.37 7.61 13.17
N ARG A 35 5.88 7.99 12.00
CA ARG A 35 5.47 9.23 11.32
C ARG A 35 4.03 9.12 10.79
N MET A 36 3.69 7.99 10.17
CA MET A 36 2.36 7.78 9.58
C MET A 36 1.28 7.67 10.66
N THR A 37 1.50 6.87 11.69
CA THR A 37 0.56 6.72 12.82
C THR A 37 0.26 8.06 13.49
N ARG A 38 1.30 8.87 13.79
CA ARG A 38 1.10 10.23 14.31
C ARG A 38 0.28 11.13 13.38
N ALA A 39 0.57 11.10 12.09
CA ALA A 39 -0.16 11.93 11.13
C ALA A 39 -1.64 11.54 10.99
N PHE A 40 -1.95 10.26 11.20
CA PHE A 40 -3.32 9.76 11.26
C PHE A 40 -4.00 10.09 12.58
N ASP A 41 -3.33 9.93 13.73
CA ASP A 41 -3.84 10.36 15.04
C ASP A 41 -4.19 11.86 15.05
N ASP A 42 -3.35 12.71 14.44
CA ASP A 42 -3.59 14.15 14.33
C ASP A 42 -4.88 14.49 13.55
N LEU A 43 -5.35 13.59 12.68
CA LEU A 43 -6.58 13.75 11.91
C LEU A 43 -7.81 13.14 12.59
N ASP A 44 -7.62 12.25 13.57
CA ASP A 44 -8.68 11.51 14.25
C ASP A 44 -8.48 11.52 15.77
N PRO A 45 -8.57 12.68 16.43
CA PRO A 45 -8.27 12.81 17.87
C PRO A 45 -9.20 12.00 18.78
N GLY A 46 -10.27 11.41 18.24
CA GLY A 46 -11.21 10.54 18.96
C GLY A 46 -10.73 9.09 19.07
N ALA A 47 -9.67 8.70 18.35
CA ALA A 47 -9.07 7.37 18.42
C ALA A 47 -7.54 7.45 18.37
N SER A 48 -6.88 6.33 18.69
CA SER A 48 -5.43 6.25 18.67
C SER A 48 -4.98 4.85 18.27
N PHE A 49 -3.80 4.73 17.67
CA PHE A 49 -3.24 3.42 17.36
C PHE A 49 -2.88 2.61 18.63
N GLU A 50 -3.44 1.41 18.73
CA GLU A 50 -2.97 0.37 19.63
C GLU A 50 -1.74 -0.32 19.02
N VAL A 51 -0.66 -0.41 19.80
CA VAL A 51 0.63 -0.92 19.34
C VAL A 51 0.94 -2.25 20.01
N ASP A 52 1.03 -3.29 19.20
CA ASP A 52 1.46 -4.63 19.58
C ASP A 52 2.84 -4.95 19.01
N ARG A 53 3.77 -5.35 19.87
CA ARG A 53 5.14 -5.76 19.49
C ARG A 53 5.28 -7.26 19.70
N TRP A 54 5.70 -7.95 18.65
CA TRP A 54 5.74 -9.41 18.64
C TRP A 54 7.04 -9.93 18.03
N SER A 55 7.38 -11.18 18.37
CA SER A 55 8.52 -11.92 17.87
C SER A 55 8.08 -13.26 17.28
N ARG A 56 8.92 -13.85 16.42
CA ARG A 56 8.72 -15.20 15.87
C ARG A 56 9.77 -16.15 16.41
N ASP A 57 9.38 -17.37 16.72
CA ASP A 57 10.32 -18.42 17.14
C ASP A 57 11.33 -18.75 16.04
N GLU A 58 10.92 -18.66 14.77
CA GLU A 58 11.78 -18.88 13.60
C GLU A 58 12.79 -17.75 13.34
N GLY A 59 12.58 -16.58 13.95
CA GLY A 59 13.45 -15.42 13.77
C GLY A 59 12.72 -14.12 13.39
N GLY A 60 13.17 -13.03 14.01
CA GLY A 60 12.64 -11.69 13.79
C GLY A 60 11.32 -11.41 14.51
N GLY A 61 10.50 -10.54 13.94
CA GLY A 61 9.26 -10.07 14.54
C GLY A 61 8.69 -8.85 13.83
N GLY A 62 7.88 -8.07 14.55
CA GLY A 62 7.26 -6.88 13.99
C GLY A 62 6.56 -6.01 15.01
N ILE A 63 6.03 -4.89 14.50
CA ILE A 63 5.20 -3.94 15.23
C ILE A 63 3.90 -3.80 14.46
N THR A 64 2.82 -4.27 15.05
CA THR A 64 1.47 -4.05 14.53
C THR A 64 0.89 -2.83 15.23
N ALA A 65 0.48 -1.83 14.44
CA ALA A 65 -0.21 -0.65 14.96
C ALA A 65 -1.58 -0.59 14.31
N VAL A 66 -2.65 -0.65 15.11
CA VAL A 66 -4.04 -0.74 14.63
C VAL A 66 -4.87 0.38 15.24
N ILE A 67 -5.73 1.01 14.45
CA ILE A 67 -6.74 1.97 14.90
C ILE A 67 -8.12 1.41 14.56
N GLU A 68 -9.05 1.47 15.50
CA GLU A 68 -10.43 1.01 15.32
C GLU A 68 -11.41 1.99 15.96
N GLY A 69 -12.58 2.14 15.35
CA GLY A 69 -13.68 2.92 15.92
C GLY A 69 -13.50 4.44 15.86
N GLY A 70 -12.48 4.96 15.17
CA GLY A 70 -12.23 6.39 15.02
C GLY A 70 -13.32 7.15 14.26
N ASP A 71 -13.35 8.48 14.40
CA ASP A 71 -14.33 9.35 13.77
C ASP A 71 -14.04 9.55 12.28
N VAL A 72 -12.76 9.51 11.91
CA VAL A 72 -12.28 9.62 10.53
C VAL A 72 -11.92 8.24 9.98
N PHE A 73 -11.14 7.46 10.73
CA PHE A 73 -10.68 6.12 10.35
C PHE A 73 -11.47 5.08 11.12
N GLU A 74 -12.39 4.39 10.45
CA GLU A 74 -13.24 3.38 11.07
C GLU A 74 -12.44 2.14 11.48
N LYS A 75 -11.47 1.78 10.65
CA LYS A 75 -10.45 0.75 10.93
C LYS A 75 -9.22 1.02 10.08
N GLY A 76 -8.04 0.73 10.59
CA GLY A 76 -6.82 0.74 9.80
C GLY A 76 -5.65 0.19 10.57
N GLY A 77 -4.53 0.05 9.89
CA GLY A 77 -3.29 -0.31 10.53
C GLY A 77 -2.08 0.03 9.69
N VAL A 78 -0.97 0.24 10.39
CA VAL A 78 0.33 0.55 9.82
C VAL A 78 1.30 -0.44 10.45
N ASN A 79 1.60 -1.53 9.76
CA ASN A 79 2.38 -2.64 10.29
C ASN A 79 3.81 -2.59 9.76
N THR A 80 4.77 -2.93 10.61
CA THR A 80 6.16 -3.19 10.21
C THR A 80 6.56 -4.59 10.61
N SER A 81 7.40 -5.21 9.80
CA SER A 81 8.00 -6.49 10.11
C SER A 81 9.47 -6.51 9.69
N ALA A 82 10.25 -7.32 10.40
CA ALA A 82 11.62 -7.69 10.05
C ALA A 82 11.77 -9.15 10.45
N VAL A 83 11.62 -10.04 9.47
CA VAL A 83 11.63 -11.50 9.65
C VAL A 83 12.84 -12.08 8.95
N HIS A 84 13.39 -13.14 9.55
CA HIS A 84 14.52 -13.87 8.98
C HIS A 84 14.41 -15.33 9.39
N GLY A 85 15.10 -16.20 8.66
CA GLY A 85 15.05 -17.64 8.88
C GLY A 85 15.41 -18.40 7.60
N PRO A 86 15.24 -19.73 7.57
CA PRO A 86 15.37 -20.50 6.34
C PRO A 86 14.28 -20.08 5.35
N LEU A 87 14.62 -20.02 4.06
CA LEU A 87 13.63 -19.76 3.01
C LEU A 87 12.60 -20.91 2.98
N PRO A 88 11.28 -20.62 3.06
CA PRO A 88 10.26 -21.65 2.94
C PRO A 88 10.39 -22.42 1.62
N GLU A 89 10.23 -23.76 1.65
CA GLU A 89 10.43 -24.64 0.48
C GLU A 89 9.70 -24.17 -0.78
N ARG A 90 8.48 -23.64 -0.63
CA ARG A 90 7.70 -23.11 -1.76
C ARG A 90 8.39 -21.93 -2.43
N MET A 91 8.95 -21.00 -1.65
CA MET A 91 9.71 -19.86 -2.19
C MET A 91 11.05 -20.31 -2.77
N ALA A 92 11.72 -21.30 -2.16
CA ALA A 92 12.95 -21.87 -2.73
C ALA A 92 12.71 -22.45 -4.14
N ARG A 93 11.60 -23.18 -4.33
CA ARG A 93 11.17 -23.69 -5.64
C ARG A 93 10.78 -22.59 -6.62
N GLU A 94 10.12 -21.52 -6.15
CA GLU A 94 9.72 -20.40 -7.00
C GLU A 94 10.92 -19.57 -7.47
N PHE A 95 11.95 -19.43 -6.62
CA PHE A 95 13.18 -18.72 -6.95
C PHE A 95 14.25 -19.58 -7.63
N ASP A 96 14.02 -20.89 -7.76
CA ASP A 96 14.97 -21.86 -8.31
C ASP A 96 16.34 -21.81 -7.58
N VAL A 97 16.29 -21.77 -6.25
CA VAL A 97 17.46 -21.72 -5.37
C VAL A 97 17.49 -22.90 -4.41
N GLU A 98 18.68 -23.33 -4.00
CA GLU A 98 18.85 -24.23 -2.88
C GLU A 98 18.38 -23.58 -1.56
N GLU A 99 18.17 -24.37 -0.50
CA GLU A 99 17.81 -23.85 0.81
C GLU A 99 18.86 -22.83 1.29
N ALA A 100 18.47 -21.56 1.35
CA ALA A 100 19.29 -20.45 1.84
C ALA A 100 18.49 -19.67 2.89
N PRO A 101 19.14 -19.01 3.86
CA PRO A 101 18.41 -18.11 4.74
C PRO A 101 17.96 -16.87 3.97
N PHE A 102 16.94 -16.22 4.50
CA PHE A 102 16.45 -14.95 3.99
C PHE A 102 16.29 -13.92 5.10
N TYR A 103 16.19 -12.67 4.68
CA TYR A 103 15.74 -11.56 5.50
C TYR A 103 14.72 -10.75 4.71
N ALA A 104 13.56 -10.46 5.31
CA ALA A 104 12.55 -9.61 4.74
C ALA A 104 12.11 -8.55 5.75
N THR A 105 12.07 -7.30 5.32
CA THR A 105 11.54 -6.21 6.14
C THR A 105 10.69 -5.26 5.32
N GLY A 106 9.67 -4.67 5.94
CA GLY A 106 8.84 -3.71 5.26
C GLY A 106 7.81 -3.03 6.14
N LEU A 107 7.13 -2.06 5.55
CA LEU A 107 5.91 -1.45 6.05
C LEU A 107 4.75 -1.87 5.15
N SER A 108 3.63 -2.23 5.75
CA SER A 108 2.36 -2.44 5.05
C SER A 108 1.26 -1.68 5.78
N LEU A 109 0.41 -0.96 5.06
CA LEU A 109 -0.66 -0.19 5.65
C LEU A 109 -1.96 -0.30 4.86
N VAL A 110 -3.07 -0.26 5.58
CA VAL A 110 -4.41 -0.11 5.01
C VAL A 110 -5.20 0.81 5.93
N MET A 111 -5.88 1.80 5.36
CA MET A 111 -6.79 2.66 6.10
C MET A 111 -8.19 2.59 5.48
N HIS A 112 -9.20 2.29 6.29
CA HIS A 112 -10.61 2.31 5.92
C HIS A 112 -11.33 3.47 6.62
N PRO A 113 -11.59 4.57 5.89
CA PRO A 113 -12.27 5.72 6.46
C PRO A 113 -13.74 5.45 6.77
N ARG A 114 -14.27 6.13 7.78
CA ARG A 114 -15.69 6.08 8.15
C ARG A 114 -16.60 6.71 7.10
N SER A 115 -16.18 7.85 6.54
CA SER A 115 -16.90 8.54 5.48
C SER A 115 -16.80 7.78 4.15
N PRO A 116 -17.92 7.59 3.40
CA PRO A 116 -17.90 7.02 2.07
C PRO A 116 -17.28 7.94 1.02
N TYR A 117 -17.01 9.21 1.35
CA TYR A 117 -16.33 10.15 0.46
C TYR A 117 -14.82 10.19 0.65
N VAL A 118 -14.28 9.50 1.65
CA VAL A 118 -12.84 9.33 1.80
C VAL A 118 -12.47 7.92 1.30
N PRO A 119 -11.55 7.79 0.33
CA PRO A 119 -11.16 6.50 -0.21
C PRO A 119 -10.43 5.64 0.83
N THR A 120 -10.62 4.32 0.74
CA THR A 120 -9.65 3.38 1.32
C THR A 120 -8.31 3.56 0.61
N VAL A 121 -7.22 3.43 1.35
CA VAL A 121 -5.87 3.46 0.78
C VAL A 121 -5.07 2.29 1.30
N HIS A 122 -4.21 1.76 0.44
CA HIS A 122 -3.20 0.76 0.78
C HIS A 122 -1.82 1.26 0.34
N ALA A 123 -0.78 0.93 1.11
CA ALA A 123 0.59 1.04 0.65
C ALA A 123 1.50 0.00 1.29
N ASN A 124 2.53 -0.39 0.55
CA ASN A 124 3.54 -1.35 0.96
C ASN A 124 4.92 -0.87 0.52
N PHE A 125 5.93 -0.98 1.37
CA PHE A 125 7.33 -0.70 1.05
C PHE A 125 8.20 -1.76 1.71
N ARG A 126 8.85 -2.62 0.92
CA ARG A 126 9.58 -3.79 1.42
C ARG A 126 10.93 -3.99 0.74
N TYR A 127 11.79 -4.68 1.46
CA TYR A 127 13.09 -5.15 1.01
C TYR A 127 13.24 -6.63 1.37
N PHE A 128 13.85 -7.37 0.46
CA PHE A 128 14.19 -8.77 0.63
C PHE A 128 15.68 -8.97 0.34
N ALA A 129 16.33 -9.82 1.13
CA ALA A 129 17.69 -10.29 0.92
C ALA A 129 17.75 -11.82 1.09
N LEU A 130 18.48 -12.48 0.20
CA LEU A 130 18.73 -13.91 0.21
C LEU A 130 20.21 -14.18 0.54
N GLY A 131 20.49 -15.17 1.39
CA GLY A 131 21.85 -15.60 1.74
C GLY A 131 22.27 -15.25 3.17
N ASP A 132 23.33 -15.91 3.63
CA ASP A 132 23.82 -15.82 5.02
C ASP A 132 24.47 -14.47 5.37
N ASP A 133 25.02 -13.77 4.38
CA ASP A 133 25.70 -12.48 4.55
C ASP A 133 24.79 -11.33 4.07
N LEU A 134 24.21 -10.57 5.00
CA LEU A 134 23.38 -9.40 4.67
C LEU A 134 24.18 -8.21 4.14
N MET A 135 25.51 -8.18 4.32
CA MET A 135 26.36 -7.15 3.70
C MET A 135 26.51 -7.42 2.20
N ASN A 136 26.56 -8.70 1.81
CA ASN A 136 26.73 -9.14 0.43
C ASN A 136 25.74 -10.29 0.13
N PRO A 137 24.43 -10.00 0.07
CA PRO A 137 23.44 -11.04 -0.15
C PRO A 137 23.58 -11.64 -1.56
N VAL A 138 23.18 -12.90 -1.70
CA VAL A 138 23.16 -13.64 -2.97
C VAL A 138 22.20 -12.99 -3.97
N ASP A 139 21.03 -12.57 -3.51
CA ASP A 139 20.08 -11.74 -4.25
C ASP A 139 19.42 -10.76 -3.28
N GLN A 140 19.00 -9.61 -3.79
CA GLN A 140 18.25 -8.63 -3.02
C GLN A 140 17.35 -7.81 -3.94
N TRP A 141 16.17 -7.44 -3.45
CA TRP A 141 15.28 -6.57 -4.20
C TRP A 141 14.37 -5.74 -3.32
N PHE A 142 13.89 -4.66 -3.91
CA PHE A 142 12.84 -3.83 -3.38
C PHE A 142 11.51 -4.16 -4.05
N GLY A 143 10.44 -4.01 -3.28
CA GLY A 143 9.07 -4.09 -3.77
C GLY A 143 8.20 -3.12 -2.98
N GLY A 144 7.06 -2.75 -3.56
CA GLY A 144 6.16 -1.83 -2.92
C GLY A 144 5.13 -1.24 -3.85
N GLY A 145 4.52 -0.17 -3.37
CA GLY A 145 3.45 0.50 -4.09
C GLY A 145 2.47 1.16 -3.16
N ALA A 146 1.53 1.89 -3.75
CA ALA A 146 0.40 2.45 -3.07
C ALA A 146 -0.77 2.54 -4.06
N ASP A 147 -1.97 2.28 -3.58
CA ASP A 147 -3.18 2.31 -4.39
C ASP A 147 -4.36 2.94 -3.63
N LEU A 148 -5.28 3.53 -4.40
CA LEU A 148 -6.43 4.26 -3.89
C LEU A 148 -7.73 3.55 -4.29
N THR A 149 -8.60 3.32 -3.31
CA THR A 149 -9.88 2.61 -3.45
C THR A 149 -11.04 3.54 -3.03
N PRO A 150 -11.50 4.44 -3.92
CA PRO A 150 -12.65 5.29 -3.66
C PRO A 150 -13.98 4.53 -3.73
N TYR A 151 -14.98 5.07 -3.04
CA TYR A 151 -16.36 4.61 -3.12
C TYR A 151 -17.18 5.54 -4.02
N TYR A 152 -17.14 6.83 -3.71
CA TYR A 152 -17.58 7.92 -4.59
C TYR A 152 -16.33 8.65 -5.10
N PRO A 153 -15.72 8.19 -6.20
CA PRO A 153 -14.50 8.78 -6.73
C PRO A 153 -14.72 10.24 -7.10
N ARG A 154 -13.63 11.01 -7.15
CA ARG A 154 -13.58 12.36 -7.73
C ARG A 154 -12.33 12.44 -8.61
N LEU A 155 -12.43 13.12 -9.75
CA LEU A 155 -11.30 13.22 -10.69
C LEU A 155 -10.11 13.95 -10.07
N ASP A 156 -10.35 15.04 -9.34
CA ASP A 156 -9.31 15.85 -8.70
C ASP A 156 -8.53 15.07 -7.62
N ASP A 157 -9.20 14.27 -6.81
CA ASP A 157 -8.58 13.39 -5.81
C ASP A 157 -7.74 12.30 -6.47
N THR A 158 -8.27 11.70 -7.54
CA THR A 158 -7.58 10.65 -8.30
C THR A 158 -6.32 11.22 -8.96
N GLN A 159 -6.43 12.37 -9.63
CA GLN A 159 -5.30 13.06 -10.24
C GLN A 159 -4.28 13.55 -9.21
N HIS A 160 -4.71 14.03 -8.05
CA HIS A 160 -3.80 14.39 -6.95
C HIS A 160 -2.95 13.20 -6.54
N PHE A 161 -3.58 12.05 -6.28
CA PHE A 161 -2.89 10.83 -5.86
C PHE A 161 -1.87 10.39 -6.91
N HIS A 162 -2.26 10.30 -8.18
CA HIS A 162 -1.38 9.87 -9.27
C HIS A 162 -0.26 10.86 -9.57
N ARG A 163 -0.50 12.17 -9.45
CA ARG A 163 0.51 13.20 -9.69
C ARG A 163 1.65 13.14 -8.69
N VAL A 164 1.34 12.95 -7.41
CA VAL A 164 2.37 12.77 -6.36
C VAL A 164 3.26 11.57 -6.68
N TRP A 165 2.67 10.42 -7.07
CA TRP A 165 3.46 9.24 -7.42
C TRP A 165 4.30 9.42 -8.69
N LYS A 166 3.75 10.10 -9.70
CA LYS A 166 4.52 10.44 -10.91
C LYS A 166 5.69 11.35 -10.58
N GLU A 167 5.47 12.40 -9.78
CA GLU A 167 6.53 13.33 -9.37
C GLU A 167 7.64 12.65 -8.57
N VAL A 168 7.31 11.64 -7.75
CA VAL A 168 8.31 10.82 -7.07
C VAL A 168 9.08 9.99 -8.08
N CYS A 169 8.40 9.25 -8.97
CA CYS A 169 9.08 8.38 -9.94
C CYS A 169 9.98 9.19 -10.89
N ASP A 170 9.50 10.33 -11.41
CA ASP A 170 10.23 11.21 -12.33
C ASP A 170 11.58 11.70 -11.77
N ARG A 171 11.77 11.68 -10.44
CA ARG A 171 13.01 12.08 -9.78
C ARG A 171 14.03 10.95 -9.61
N HIS A 172 13.68 9.70 -9.90
CA HIS A 172 14.53 8.54 -9.65
C HIS A 172 14.69 7.68 -10.90
N GLU A 173 15.94 7.45 -11.31
CA GLU A 173 16.26 6.70 -12.53
C GLU A 173 15.75 5.24 -12.52
N GLY A 174 15.64 4.62 -11.34
CA GLY A 174 15.12 3.26 -11.17
C GLY A 174 13.59 3.16 -11.03
N ALA A 175 12.85 4.25 -11.26
CA ALA A 175 11.40 4.31 -11.05
C ALA A 175 10.65 4.81 -12.29
N ASP A 176 9.94 3.90 -12.96
CA ASP A 176 9.08 4.23 -14.10
C ASP A 176 7.61 4.27 -13.67
N TYR A 177 7.05 5.48 -13.59
CA TYR A 177 5.64 5.67 -13.24
C TYR A 177 4.68 4.94 -14.19
N ALA A 178 4.94 4.96 -15.50
CA ALA A 178 4.03 4.35 -16.46
C ALA A 178 3.99 2.84 -16.27
N ALA A 179 5.17 2.20 -16.15
CA ALA A 179 5.27 0.77 -15.90
C ALA A 179 4.70 0.38 -14.53
N PHE A 180 4.95 1.18 -13.48
CA PHE A 180 4.43 0.88 -12.14
C PHE A 180 2.93 1.08 -12.04
N LYS A 181 2.36 2.05 -12.76
CA LYS A 181 0.93 2.27 -12.83
C LYS A 181 0.24 1.14 -13.58
N GLU A 182 0.74 0.75 -14.76
CA GLU A 182 0.22 -0.39 -15.52
C GLU A 182 0.21 -1.66 -14.68
N LYS A 183 1.35 -1.96 -14.02
CA LYS A 183 1.45 -3.11 -13.12
C LYS A 183 0.48 -3.02 -11.93
N CYS A 184 0.15 -1.83 -11.47
CA CYS A 184 -0.83 -1.61 -10.42
C CYS A 184 -2.26 -1.92 -10.90
N ASP A 185 -2.61 -1.48 -12.10
CA ASP A 185 -3.91 -1.74 -12.71
C ASP A 185 -4.11 -3.26 -12.92
N ASP A 186 -3.10 -3.94 -13.44
CA ASP A 186 -3.13 -5.38 -13.66
C ASP A 186 -3.20 -6.17 -12.34
N TYR A 187 -2.42 -5.75 -11.34
CA TYR A 187 -2.32 -6.50 -10.08
C TYR A 187 -3.61 -6.40 -9.25
N PHE A 188 -4.25 -5.22 -9.22
CA PHE A 188 -5.44 -4.96 -8.41
C PHE A 188 -6.74 -5.12 -9.21
N TYR A 189 -6.80 -6.11 -10.09
CA TYR A 189 -7.98 -6.46 -10.88
C TYR A 189 -8.77 -7.63 -10.28
N LEU A 190 -10.10 -7.57 -10.35
CA LEU A 190 -10.99 -8.66 -9.94
C LEU A 190 -11.57 -9.35 -11.19
N ASP A 191 -10.90 -10.40 -11.67
CA ASP A 191 -11.30 -11.12 -12.90
C ASP A 191 -12.78 -11.54 -12.90
N HIS A 192 -13.28 -12.01 -11.76
CA HIS A 192 -14.66 -12.50 -11.63
C HIS A 192 -15.72 -11.39 -11.54
N ARG A 193 -15.30 -10.13 -11.46
CA ARG A 193 -16.17 -8.93 -11.42
C ARG A 193 -15.99 -8.03 -12.64
N ASP A 194 -14.96 -8.28 -13.44
CA ASP A 194 -14.56 -7.44 -14.58
C ASP A 194 -14.36 -5.97 -14.18
N GLU A 195 -13.72 -5.75 -13.01
CA GLU A 195 -13.46 -4.41 -12.48
C GLU A 195 -12.14 -4.34 -11.71
N ALA A 196 -11.52 -3.16 -11.73
CA ALA A 196 -10.42 -2.83 -10.83
C ALA A 196 -10.94 -2.66 -9.39
N ARG A 197 -10.09 -3.00 -8.41
CA ARG A 197 -10.38 -2.79 -6.99
C ARG A 197 -10.66 -1.31 -6.68
N GLY A 198 -9.94 -0.41 -7.35
CA GLY A 198 -10.00 1.03 -7.16
C GLY A 198 -9.48 1.76 -8.40
N VAL A 199 -8.91 2.95 -8.20
CA VAL A 199 -8.35 3.78 -9.28
C VAL A 199 -6.84 3.54 -9.50
N GLY A 200 -6.27 2.54 -8.82
CA GLY A 200 -4.86 2.19 -8.98
C GLY A 200 -3.92 3.13 -8.23
N GLY A 201 -2.71 3.28 -8.78
CA GLY A 201 -1.61 4.01 -8.16
C GLY A 201 -0.27 3.57 -8.76
N ILE A 202 0.65 3.11 -7.92
CA ILE A 202 1.90 2.47 -8.35
C ILE A 202 2.07 1.12 -7.68
N PHE A 203 2.58 0.14 -8.42
CA PHE A 203 2.97 -1.16 -7.89
C PHE A 203 4.27 -1.61 -8.57
N TYR A 204 5.22 -2.05 -7.76
CA TYR A 204 6.50 -2.57 -8.21
C TYR A 204 6.95 -3.73 -7.34
N ASP A 205 7.71 -4.63 -7.96
CA ASP A 205 8.25 -5.79 -7.30
C ASP A 205 9.51 -6.20 -8.04
N TYR A 206 10.44 -6.85 -7.35
CA TYR A 206 11.69 -7.32 -7.93
C TYR A 206 12.58 -6.22 -8.54
N LEU A 207 12.58 -5.01 -7.95
CA LEU A 207 13.55 -3.97 -8.32
C LEU A 207 14.90 -4.30 -7.71
N ARG A 208 15.92 -4.55 -8.55
CA ARG A 208 17.25 -5.03 -8.13
C ARG A 208 18.39 -4.06 -8.43
N GLU A 209 18.27 -3.34 -9.54
CA GLU A 209 19.35 -2.51 -10.08
C GLU A 209 19.58 -1.27 -9.20
N ASP A 210 20.83 -1.05 -8.79
CA ASP A 210 21.24 0.04 -7.88
C ASP A 210 20.52 0.04 -6.52
N PRO A 211 20.90 -0.83 -5.57
CA PRO A 211 20.27 -0.91 -4.25
C PRO A 211 20.28 0.41 -3.47
N GLU A 212 21.30 1.26 -3.62
CA GLU A 212 21.36 2.57 -2.94
C GLU A 212 20.33 3.54 -3.53
N GLY A 213 20.23 3.60 -4.87
CA GLY A 213 19.22 4.40 -5.57
C GLY A 213 17.80 3.93 -5.27
N LEU A 214 17.57 2.61 -5.24
CA LEU A 214 16.27 2.02 -4.90
C LEU A 214 15.89 2.24 -3.43
N PHE A 215 16.86 2.20 -2.52
CA PHE A 215 16.62 2.58 -1.13
C PHE A 215 16.26 4.06 -1.01
N PHE A 216 16.94 4.94 -1.76
CA PHE A 216 16.60 6.36 -1.79
C PHE A 216 15.19 6.60 -2.35
N PHE A 217 14.83 5.95 -3.46
CA PHE A 217 13.47 5.96 -4.02
C PHE A 217 12.44 5.48 -3.00
N THR A 218 12.68 4.34 -2.34
CA THR A 218 11.77 3.77 -1.34
C THR A 218 11.55 4.74 -0.17
N ARG A 219 12.57 5.50 0.21
CA ARG A 219 12.47 6.50 1.29
C ARG A 219 11.63 7.69 0.91
N GLU A 220 11.83 8.21 -0.30
CA GLU A 220 11.03 9.31 -0.84
C GLU A 220 9.57 8.86 -1.07
N ALA A 221 9.36 7.68 -1.65
CA ALA A 221 8.02 7.10 -1.84
C ALA A 221 7.28 6.91 -0.51
N GLY A 222 7.96 6.37 0.51
CA GLY A 222 7.37 6.21 1.84
C GLY A 222 6.95 7.54 2.48
N ARG A 223 7.75 8.61 2.30
CA ARG A 223 7.41 9.95 2.80
C ARG A 223 6.25 10.59 2.01
N ALA A 224 6.28 10.45 0.69
CA ALA A 224 5.29 11.01 -0.23
C ALA A 224 3.90 10.39 -0.07
N PHE A 225 3.78 9.20 0.53
CA PHE A 225 2.48 8.60 0.85
C PHE A 225 1.54 9.55 1.62
N LEU A 226 2.05 10.27 2.62
CA LEU A 226 1.21 11.21 3.38
C LEU A 226 0.78 12.41 2.52
N GLU A 227 1.61 12.82 1.57
CA GLU A 227 1.32 13.91 0.63
C GLU A 227 0.28 13.48 -0.40
N SER A 228 0.28 12.21 -0.83
CA SER A 228 -0.70 11.68 -1.77
C SER A 228 -2.07 11.46 -1.12
N TYR A 229 -2.14 11.11 0.18
CA TYR A 229 -3.40 10.72 0.82
C TYR A 229 -4.02 11.78 1.75
N LEU A 230 -3.25 12.42 2.63
CA LEU A 230 -3.83 13.30 3.66
C LEU A 230 -4.61 14.50 3.10
N PRO A 231 -4.22 15.15 1.98
CA PRO A 231 -5.02 16.20 1.38
C PRO A 231 -6.42 15.73 0.97
N ILE A 232 -6.56 14.49 0.47
CA ILE A 232 -7.85 13.90 0.10
C ILE A 232 -8.71 13.71 1.35
N VAL A 233 -8.15 13.12 2.42
CA VAL A 233 -8.86 12.94 3.70
C VAL A 233 -9.37 14.27 4.23
N LYS A 234 -8.51 15.30 4.27
CA LYS A 234 -8.87 16.64 4.77
C LYS A 234 -9.99 17.29 3.96
N ARG A 235 -10.03 17.09 2.63
CA ARG A 235 -11.09 17.63 1.77
C ARG A 235 -12.44 16.94 1.98
N ARG A 236 -12.45 15.64 2.27
CA ARG A 236 -13.66 14.81 2.14
C ARG A 236 -14.23 14.28 3.46
N LYS A 237 -13.46 14.29 4.55
CA LYS A 237 -13.88 13.66 5.83
C LYS A 237 -15.16 14.25 6.41
N ASP A 238 -15.42 15.55 6.17
CA ASP A 238 -16.57 16.28 6.72
C ASP A 238 -17.77 16.35 5.74
N THR A 239 -17.68 15.70 4.57
CA THR A 239 -18.80 15.62 3.62
C THR A 239 -19.96 14.81 4.21
N ALA A 240 -21.16 15.37 4.25
CA ALA A 240 -22.35 14.70 4.76
C ALA A 240 -22.78 13.53 3.87
N TYR A 241 -23.16 12.41 4.48
CA TYR A 241 -23.61 11.18 3.81
C TYR A 241 -24.81 10.56 4.52
N GLY A 242 -25.61 9.77 3.79
CA GLY A 242 -26.75 9.04 4.29
C GLY A 242 -26.55 7.53 4.34
N GLN A 243 -27.67 6.82 4.49
CA GLN A 243 -27.68 5.36 4.55
C GLN A 243 -27.37 4.71 3.19
N GLN A 244 -27.76 5.36 2.10
CA GLN A 244 -27.48 4.88 0.75
C GLN A 244 -25.97 4.83 0.50
N GLU A 245 -25.26 5.91 0.83
CA GLU A 245 -23.81 5.99 0.62
C GLU A 245 -23.04 5.02 1.50
N LYS A 246 -23.50 4.80 2.74
CA LYS A 246 -22.91 3.78 3.61
C LYS A 246 -23.20 2.36 3.13
N ALA A 247 -24.38 2.10 2.56
CA ALA A 247 -24.69 0.81 1.96
C ALA A 247 -23.77 0.53 0.76
N TYR A 248 -23.60 1.50 -0.15
CA TYR A 248 -22.69 1.35 -1.28
C TYR A 248 -21.23 1.19 -0.86
N GLN A 249 -20.77 1.94 0.14
CA GLN A 249 -19.43 1.77 0.73
C GLN A 249 -19.21 0.33 1.20
N ARG A 250 -20.18 -0.28 1.89
CA ARG A 250 -20.07 -1.68 2.36
C ARG A 250 -20.02 -2.68 1.21
N ILE A 251 -20.69 -2.41 0.09
CA ILE A 251 -20.61 -3.24 -1.13
C ILE A 251 -19.21 -3.16 -1.74
N ARG A 252 -18.68 -1.95 -1.91
CA ARG A 252 -17.31 -1.74 -2.43
C ARG A 252 -16.24 -2.30 -1.49
N ARG A 253 -16.42 -2.19 -0.17
CA ARG A 253 -15.57 -2.88 0.81
C ARG A 253 -15.67 -4.41 0.69
N GLY A 254 -16.83 -4.94 0.29
CA GLY A 254 -16.99 -6.35 -0.08
C GLY A 254 -16.08 -6.75 -1.24
N ARG A 255 -15.95 -5.91 -2.29
CA ARG A 255 -14.95 -6.11 -3.37
C ARG A 255 -13.52 -6.08 -2.86
N TYR A 256 -13.22 -5.20 -1.92
CA TYR A 256 -11.91 -5.17 -1.28
C TYR A 256 -11.59 -6.51 -0.58
N VAL A 257 -12.56 -7.09 0.14
CA VAL A 257 -12.41 -8.41 0.77
C VAL A 257 -12.29 -9.53 -0.27
N GLU A 258 -13.11 -9.52 -1.32
CA GLU A 258 -13.02 -10.47 -2.44
C GLU A 258 -11.59 -10.48 -3.01
N PHE A 259 -11.01 -9.31 -3.27
CA PHE A 259 -9.65 -9.21 -3.77
C PHE A 259 -8.62 -9.81 -2.80
N ASN A 260 -8.63 -9.39 -1.53
CA ASN A 260 -7.60 -9.80 -0.58
C ASN A 260 -7.64 -11.31 -0.28
N LEU A 261 -8.82 -11.93 -0.28
CA LEU A 261 -8.95 -13.37 -0.02
C LEU A 261 -8.72 -14.23 -1.27
N VAL A 262 -9.10 -13.74 -2.46
CA VAL A 262 -9.08 -14.53 -3.70
C VAL A 262 -7.84 -14.30 -4.55
N TYR A 263 -7.22 -13.12 -4.52
CA TYR A 263 -6.14 -12.76 -5.44
C TYR A 263 -4.85 -12.29 -4.76
N ASP A 264 -4.95 -11.58 -3.62
CA ASP A 264 -3.77 -11.01 -2.98
C ASP A 264 -2.76 -12.10 -2.55
N ARG A 265 -1.56 -12.03 -3.15
CA ARG A 265 -0.49 -12.99 -2.91
C ARG A 265 0.04 -12.87 -1.49
N GLY A 266 0.11 -11.63 -0.97
CA GLY A 266 0.62 -11.37 0.37
C GLY A 266 -0.28 -11.98 1.45
N THR A 267 -1.58 -11.73 1.37
CA THR A 267 -2.58 -12.29 2.30
C THR A 267 -2.61 -13.81 2.24
N LYS A 268 -2.69 -14.41 1.03
CA LYS A 268 -2.69 -15.88 0.90
C LYS A 268 -1.43 -16.50 1.48
N PHE A 269 -0.26 -16.00 1.08
CA PHE A 269 1.00 -16.53 1.58
C PHE A 269 1.10 -16.41 3.11
N GLY A 270 0.70 -15.26 3.67
CA GLY A 270 0.73 -15.04 5.11
C GLY A 270 -0.24 -15.93 5.91
N LEU A 271 -1.36 -16.35 5.32
CA LEU A 271 -2.33 -17.26 5.96
C LEU A 271 -1.96 -18.74 5.76
N GLU A 272 -1.28 -19.08 4.67
CA GLU A 272 -0.79 -20.43 4.36
C GLU A 272 0.52 -20.76 5.08
N SER A 273 1.36 -19.76 5.33
CA SER A 273 2.50 -19.84 6.25
C SER A 273 2.02 -19.49 7.66
N ASP A 274 2.66 -19.97 8.73
CA ASP A 274 2.31 -19.66 10.14
C ASP A 274 2.59 -18.17 10.50
N GLY A 275 2.17 -17.24 9.64
CA GLY A 275 2.18 -15.80 9.85
C GLY A 275 1.13 -15.39 10.89
N ARG A 276 1.34 -14.22 11.48
CA ARG A 276 0.42 -13.69 12.51
C ARG A 276 -0.91 -13.28 11.86
N THR A 277 -1.90 -14.17 11.94
CA THR A 277 -3.23 -14.02 11.30
C THR A 277 -3.86 -12.65 11.57
N GLU A 278 -3.84 -12.17 12.81
CA GLU A 278 -4.41 -10.86 13.18
C GLU A 278 -3.68 -9.67 12.54
N SER A 279 -2.36 -9.79 12.28
CA SER A 279 -1.62 -8.75 11.55
C SER A 279 -1.97 -8.74 10.06
N ILE A 280 -2.29 -9.90 9.50
CA ILE A 280 -2.64 -10.07 8.08
C ILE A 280 -4.06 -9.57 7.83
N LEU A 281 -5.02 -10.02 8.64
CA LEU A 281 -6.43 -9.66 8.52
C LEU A 281 -6.75 -8.24 9.02
N MET A 282 -5.75 -7.50 9.52
CA MET A 282 -5.86 -6.06 9.76
C MET A 282 -6.35 -5.31 8.51
N SER A 283 -5.95 -5.75 7.31
CA SER A 283 -6.37 -5.19 6.02
C SER A 283 -7.86 -5.31 5.74
N MET A 284 -8.61 -6.10 6.51
CA MET A 284 -10.03 -6.31 6.28
C MET A 284 -10.85 -5.15 6.87
N PRO A 285 -11.79 -4.58 6.11
CA PRO A 285 -12.69 -3.55 6.59
C PRO A 285 -13.60 -4.06 7.72
N PRO A 286 -14.11 -3.16 8.58
CA PRO A 286 -14.89 -3.55 9.76
C PRO A 286 -16.33 -3.99 9.40
N GLN A 287 -16.84 -3.51 8.26
CA GLN A 287 -18.19 -3.82 7.78
C GLN A 287 -18.21 -3.90 6.26
N VAL A 288 -18.89 -4.94 5.77
CA VAL A 288 -19.05 -5.29 4.35
C VAL A 288 -20.45 -5.85 4.11
N GLN A 289 -20.90 -5.83 2.86
CA GLN A 289 -22.15 -6.51 2.48
C GLN A 289 -22.10 -7.02 1.03
N TRP A 290 -22.82 -8.12 0.78
CA TRP A 290 -22.98 -8.73 -0.54
C TRP A 290 -24.47 -8.91 -0.86
N PRO A 291 -25.14 -7.85 -1.34
CA PRO A 291 -26.47 -7.99 -1.93
C PRO A 291 -26.41 -8.90 -3.17
N TYR A 292 -27.40 -9.77 -3.29
CA TYR A 292 -27.54 -10.65 -4.45
C TYR A 292 -27.85 -9.81 -5.71
N ASP A 293 -27.13 -10.07 -6.79
CA ASP A 293 -27.35 -9.47 -8.12
C ASP A 293 -27.45 -7.93 -8.13
N TYR A 294 -26.65 -7.28 -7.29
CA TYR A 294 -26.66 -5.82 -7.19
C TYR A 294 -26.06 -5.15 -8.42
N THR A 295 -26.85 -4.26 -9.02
CA THR A 295 -26.43 -3.32 -10.06
C THR A 295 -26.84 -1.92 -9.61
N PRO A 296 -25.93 -0.91 -9.61
CA PRO A 296 -26.31 0.48 -9.33
C PRO A 296 -27.41 0.99 -10.27
N GLU A 297 -28.35 1.78 -9.74
CA GLU A 297 -29.42 2.35 -10.55
C GLU A 297 -28.86 3.38 -11.54
N PRO A 298 -29.24 3.36 -12.83
CA PRO A 298 -28.75 4.32 -13.81
C PRO A 298 -29.03 5.79 -13.39
N GLY A 299 -28.06 6.67 -13.63
CA GLY A 299 -28.15 8.09 -13.27
C GLY A 299 -27.90 8.40 -11.80
N THR A 300 -27.45 7.42 -11.01
CA THR A 300 -27.00 7.62 -9.63
C THR A 300 -25.46 7.78 -9.56
N PRO A 301 -24.93 8.43 -8.51
CA PRO A 301 -23.47 8.53 -8.33
C PRO A 301 -22.78 7.16 -8.21
N GLU A 302 -23.48 6.11 -7.76
CA GLU A 302 -22.98 4.74 -7.70
C GLU A 302 -22.80 4.12 -9.09
N ALA A 303 -23.70 4.43 -10.03
CA ALA A 303 -23.56 4.00 -11.43
C ALA A 303 -22.40 4.74 -12.10
N ASP A 304 -22.28 6.03 -11.85
CA ASP A 304 -21.19 6.85 -12.40
C ASP A 304 -19.82 6.44 -11.84
N ALA A 305 -19.76 6.01 -10.57
CA ALA A 305 -18.54 5.48 -9.97
C ALA A 305 -17.96 4.27 -10.73
N GLN A 306 -18.80 3.47 -11.41
CA GLN A 306 -18.33 2.31 -12.19
C GLN A 306 -17.35 2.70 -13.29
N TRP A 307 -17.50 3.89 -13.88
CA TRP A 307 -16.59 4.41 -14.90
C TRP A 307 -15.14 4.52 -14.41
N TYR A 308 -14.95 4.71 -13.10
CA TYR A 308 -13.64 4.84 -12.47
C TYR A 308 -12.96 3.50 -12.16
N PHE A 309 -13.70 2.39 -12.14
CA PHE A 309 -13.15 1.05 -11.85
C PHE A 309 -12.66 0.34 -13.12
N THR A 310 -12.34 1.10 -14.15
CA THR A 310 -11.62 0.68 -15.34
C THR A 310 -10.29 1.43 -15.40
N ALA A 311 -9.21 0.74 -15.75
CA ALA A 311 -7.89 1.34 -15.90
C ALA A 311 -7.90 2.51 -16.89
N ARG A 312 -7.37 3.66 -16.46
CA ARG A 312 -7.28 4.90 -17.25
C ARG A 312 -5.98 5.62 -16.99
N ASP A 313 -5.50 6.39 -17.96
CA ASP A 313 -4.45 7.36 -17.70
C ASP A 313 -5.05 8.61 -17.05
N TRP A 314 -5.20 8.58 -15.73
CA TRP A 314 -5.87 9.62 -14.97
C TRP A 314 -5.31 11.04 -15.19
N LEU A 315 -4.02 11.15 -15.51
CA LEU A 315 -3.37 12.43 -15.71
C LEU A 315 -3.66 13.05 -17.08
N SER A 316 -4.20 12.29 -18.03
CA SER A 316 -4.69 12.81 -19.32
C SER A 316 -6.22 12.96 -19.38
N VAL A 317 -6.96 12.35 -18.46
CA VAL A 317 -8.42 12.51 -18.35
C VAL A 317 -8.80 13.97 -18.07
N THR A 318 -9.73 14.49 -18.86
CA THR A 318 -10.32 15.83 -18.70
C THR A 318 -11.62 15.79 -17.90
N GLU A 319 -12.02 16.93 -17.32
CA GLU A 319 -13.31 17.05 -16.60
C GLU A 319 -14.51 16.71 -17.50
N ALA A 320 -14.43 16.95 -18.81
CA ALA A 320 -15.51 16.65 -19.75
C ALA A 320 -15.67 15.15 -20.04
N GLU A 321 -14.66 14.33 -19.73
CA GLU A 321 -14.71 12.87 -19.90
C GLU A 321 -15.19 12.15 -18.64
N ALA A 322 -15.00 12.76 -17.46
CA ALA A 322 -15.40 12.20 -16.19
C ALA A 322 -16.90 12.44 -15.91
N PRO A 323 -17.61 11.48 -15.28
CA PRO A 323 -19.02 11.67 -14.93
C PRO A 323 -19.27 12.85 -13.96
N ASP A 324 -20.25 13.70 -14.26
CA ASP A 324 -20.55 14.92 -13.50
C ASP A 324 -20.92 14.68 -12.03
N SER A 325 -21.60 13.58 -11.69
CA SER A 325 -22.03 13.32 -10.30
C SER A 325 -20.85 13.08 -9.34
N THR A 326 -19.65 12.91 -9.91
CA THR A 326 -18.36 12.73 -9.25
C THR A 326 -17.46 13.99 -9.31
N THR A 327 -18.03 15.18 -9.51
CA THR A 327 -17.33 16.48 -9.36
C THR A 327 -17.51 17.17 -8.01
#